data_AF-A0A0Q9WRE3-F1
#
_entry.id   AF-A0A0Q9WRE3-F1
#
_cell.length_a   1.000
_cell.length_b   1.000
_cell.length_c   1.000
_cell.angle_alpha   90.00
_cell.angle_beta   90.00
_cell.angle_gamma   90.00
#
_symmetry.space_group_name_H-M   'P 1'
#
loop_
_entity.id
_entity.type
_entity.pdbx_description
1 polymer ?
#
loop_
_entity_poly.entity_id
_entity_poly.type
_entity_poly.pdbx_seq_one_letter_code
_entity_poly.pdbx_strand_id
1 'polypeptide(L)'
;MDTNAIMELDPELVKEFACLQVSTREISAEELANFDENAPLRPRSQVKHPSYKHVPQFFYVPPPPDDKLRYLLRREAHSLFLQQQSEELLDNDELNELWNKLEQHVTETTAKKQQLINYDDYCKLQSAIGKKCRRYLTARLFAHLLSDSPYLGSVEIISIFNFTMRKVFLTQCRIGLSFYDEVGQGYLREFDMENYILDIIPTLKQIRDKMQPAFEKFYVCTVVKRFYFFLDHLRTGRIRITDMLASGLINELMELRDEPTTTESSQPSQSNCFSMTAVLAVYGSYLSLDLDHNGLLSKQELAGYGSGTLTSIFLDRVFEECHTYDGEMDYKTFLDFAFALENRQVLLRQCTISSECWTCSTLAT
;
A
#
# COMPACT_ATOMS: atom_id res chain seq x y z
N MET A 1 -17.85 27.79 -4.49
CA MET A 1 -16.84 26.81 -4.93
C MET A 1 -16.63 25.95 -3.71
N ASP A 2 -17.41 24.88 -3.65
CA ASP A 2 -17.54 24.03 -2.47
C ASP A 2 -16.27 23.20 -2.32
N THR A 3 -15.49 23.52 -1.28
CA THR A 3 -14.25 22.82 -0.90
C THR A 3 -14.47 21.83 0.26
N ASN A 4 -15.68 21.25 0.36
CA ASN A 4 -16.04 20.30 1.41
C ASN A 4 -16.09 18.84 0.91
N ALA A 5 -15.17 18.45 0.02
CA ALA A 5 -14.85 17.04 -0.18
C ALA A 5 -13.61 16.70 0.66
N ILE A 6 -13.74 16.83 1.97
CA ILE A 6 -12.72 16.40 2.93
C ILE A 6 -12.94 14.90 3.09
N MET A 7 -11.89 14.12 2.82
CA MET A 7 -11.84 12.70 3.18
C MET A 7 -11.93 12.60 4.70
N GLU A 8 -13.15 12.51 5.23
CA GLU A 8 -13.39 12.23 6.64
C GLU A 8 -12.93 10.79 6.92
N LEU A 9 -11.96 10.61 7.83
CA LEU A 9 -11.75 9.30 8.46
C LEU A 9 -13.05 8.86 9.14
N ASP A 10 -13.56 7.70 8.74
CA ASP A 10 -14.83 7.14 9.23
C ASP A 10 -14.77 6.86 10.75
N PRO A 11 -15.63 7.48 11.57
CA PRO A 11 -15.69 7.23 13.01
C PRO A 11 -16.15 5.82 13.39
N GLU A 12 -16.77 5.05 12.48
CA GLU A 12 -17.07 3.63 12.72
C GLU A 12 -15.82 2.76 12.70
N LEU A 13 -14.81 3.14 11.91
CA LEU A 13 -13.55 2.40 11.77
C LEU A 13 -12.73 2.42 13.07
N VAL A 14 -12.69 3.56 13.77
CA VAL A 14 -12.02 3.69 15.08
C VAL A 14 -12.71 2.83 16.15
N LYS A 15 -14.04 2.63 16.02
CA LYS A 15 -14.82 1.75 16.89
C LYS A 15 -14.64 0.27 16.56
N GLU A 16 -14.53 -0.10 15.28
CA GLU A 16 -14.26 -1.48 14.86
C GLU A 16 -12.86 -1.94 15.29
N PHE A 17 -11.86 -1.05 15.23
CA PHE A 17 -10.51 -1.35 15.73
C PHE A 17 -10.43 -1.45 17.25
N ALA A 18 -11.29 -0.76 18.00
CA ALA A 18 -11.35 -0.86 19.46
C ALA A 18 -11.87 -2.22 19.96
N CYS A 19 -12.60 -2.96 19.12
CA CYS A 19 -13.22 -4.25 19.45
C CYS A 19 -12.46 -5.46 18.88
N LEU A 20 -11.36 -5.25 18.15
CA LEU A 20 -10.53 -6.32 17.60
C LEU A 20 -9.77 -7.05 18.72
N GLN A 21 -10.35 -8.13 19.23
CA GLN A 21 -9.63 -9.11 20.04
C GLN A 21 -8.72 -9.95 19.15
N VAL A 22 -7.42 -9.85 19.39
CA VAL A 22 -6.30 -10.48 18.64
C VAL A 22 -6.26 -12.02 18.78
N SER A 23 -7.19 -12.62 19.53
CA SER A 23 -7.31 -14.08 19.68
C SER A 23 -8.76 -14.45 20.00
N THR A 24 -9.38 -15.30 19.19
CA THR A 24 -10.71 -15.90 19.45
C THR A 24 -10.67 -17.02 20.50
N ARG A 25 -9.51 -17.26 21.11
CA ARG A 25 -9.32 -18.30 22.11
C ARG A 25 -8.78 -17.69 23.40
N GLU A 26 -9.58 -17.77 24.44
CA GLU A 26 -9.11 -17.59 25.82
C GLU A 26 -8.08 -18.70 26.11
N ILE A 27 -6.89 -18.30 26.57
CA ILE A 27 -5.83 -19.24 26.94
C ILE A 27 -6.35 -20.06 28.11
N SER A 28 -6.40 -21.38 27.96
CA SER A 28 -6.96 -22.24 28.99
C SER A 28 -6.06 -22.25 30.23
N ALA A 29 -6.64 -22.50 31.41
CA ALA A 29 -5.86 -22.65 32.65
C ALA A 29 -4.81 -23.77 32.54
N GLU A 30 -5.04 -24.77 31.68
CA GLU A 30 -4.10 -25.86 31.39
C GLU A 30 -2.93 -25.40 30.49
N GLU A 31 -3.17 -24.52 29.52
CA GLU A 31 -2.13 -23.90 28.69
C GLU A 31 -1.23 -22.97 29.51
N LEU A 32 -1.83 -22.24 30.45
CA LEU A 32 -1.09 -21.39 31.40
C LEU A 32 -0.28 -22.21 32.40
N ALA A 33 -0.80 -23.37 32.85
CA ALA A 33 -0.10 -24.28 33.76
C ALA A 33 1.06 -25.03 33.08
N ASN A 34 1.02 -25.20 31.75
CA ASN A 34 2.12 -25.76 30.96
C ASN A 34 3.23 -24.73 30.65
N PHE A 35 3.09 -23.48 31.10
CA PHE A 35 4.14 -22.47 31.01
C PHE A 35 5.18 -22.73 32.11
N ASP A 36 6.25 -23.43 31.77
CA ASP A 36 7.34 -23.73 32.70
C ASP A 36 8.12 -22.43 33.02
N GLU A 37 7.91 -21.90 34.23
CA GLU A 37 8.63 -20.75 34.80
C GLU A 37 10.17 -20.94 34.76
N ASN A 38 10.64 -22.20 34.66
CA ASN A 38 12.05 -22.58 34.65
C ASN A 38 12.56 -23.04 33.28
N ALA A 39 11.81 -22.86 32.18
CA ALA A 39 12.28 -23.22 30.85
C ALA A 39 13.62 -22.49 30.55
N PRO A 40 14.74 -23.23 30.40
CA PRO A 40 16.04 -22.58 30.28
C PRO A 40 16.11 -21.81 28.96
N LEU A 41 16.15 -20.48 29.05
CA LEU A 41 16.50 -19.62 27.92
C LEU A 41 17.87 -20.07 27.41
N ARG A 42 17.93 -20.68 26.22
CA ARG A 42 19.20 -21.14 25.62
C ARG A 42 20.24 -20.01 25.69
N PRO A 43 21.39 -20.22 26.35
CA PRO A 43 22.40 -19.18 26.47
C PRO A 43 22.93 -18.82 25.07
N ARG A 44 22.87 -17.53 24.73
CA ARG A 44 23.46 -16.99 23.50
C ARG A 44 24.98 -17.09 23.59
N SER A 45 25.56 -18.15 23.04
CA SER A 45 26.99 -18.17 22.70
C SER A 45 27.24 -17.32 21.44
N GLN A 46 27.06 -16.01 21.55
CA GLN A 46 27.50 -15.09 20.48
C GLN A 46 28.95 -14.70 20.74
N VAL A 47 29.87 -15.20 19.92
CA VAL A 47 31.24 -14.71 19.84
C VAL A 47 31.18 -13.23 19.45
N LYS A 48 31.42 -12.33 20.40
CA LYS A 48 31.36 -10.88 20.16
C LYS A 48 32.63 -10.44 19.43
N HIS A 49 32.51 -10.16 18.13
CA HIS A 49 33.61 -9.60 17.34
C HIS A 49 34.06 -8.25 17.94
N PRO A 50 35.37 -7.91 17.95
CA PRO A 50 35.88 -6.67 18.54
C PRO A 50 35.23 -5.39 17.99
N SER A 51 34.77 -5.41 16.73
CA SER A 51 34.11 -4.28 16.07
C SER A 51 32.76 -3.89 16.70
N TYR A 52 32.10 -4.78 17.44
CA TYR A 52 30.84 -4.47 18.13
C TYR A 52 30.98 -3.44 19.26
N LYS A 53 32.22 -3.05 19.62
CA LYS A 53 32.47 -1.89 20.49
C LYS A 53 32.18 -0.55 19.81
N HIS A 54 32.28 -0.50 18.48
CA HIS A 54 32.14 0.72 17.69
C HIS A 54 30.93 0.70 16.75
N VAL A 55 30.51 -0.50 16.32
CA VAL A 55 29.35 -0.67 15.43
C VAL A 55 28.16 -1.14 16.26
N PRO A 56 27.11 -0.30 16.44
CA PRO A 56 25.91 -0.72 17.13
C PRO A 56 25.21 -1.84 16.37
N GLN A 57 24.47 -2.69 17.10
CA GLN A 57 23.66 -3.72 16.46
C GLN A 57 22.54 -3.06 15.66
N PHE A 58 22.59 -3.20 14.33
CA PHE A 58 21.60 -2.64 13.41
C PHE A 58 20.67 -3.70 12.80
N PHE A 59 21.01 -4.98 12.94
CA PHE A 59 20.20 -6.09 12.43
C PHE A 59 19.81 -7.04 13.57
N TYR A 60 18.52 -7.33 13.65
CA TYR A 60 17.94 -8.27 14.60
C TYR A 60 17.34 -9.42 13.82
N VAL A 61 18.04 -10.57 13.86
CA VAL A 61 17.55 -11.80 13.24
C VAL A 61 16.22 -12.18 13.91
N PRO A 62 15.16 -12.47 13.13
CA PRO A 62 13.93 -13.02 13.68
C PRO A 62 14.17 -14.29 14.50
N PRO A 63 13.35 -14.55 15.52
CA PRO A 63 13.41 -15.83 16.22
C PRO A 63 13.15 -16.98 15.22
N PRO A 64 13.84 -18.12 15.36
CA PRO A 64 13.56 -19.29 14.53
C PRO A 64 12.13 -19.78 14.79
N PRO A 65 11.49 -20.42 13.78
CA PRO A 65 10.09 -20.86 13.89
C PRO A 65 9.85 -21.87 15.03
N ASP A 66 10.89 -22.58 15.47
CA ASP A 66 10.83 -23.52 16.58
C ASP A 66 10.70 -22.82 17.95
N ASP A 67 11.09 -21.54 18.05
CA ASP A 67 11.03 -20.74 19.28
C ASP A 67 9.70 -19.97 19.34
N LYS A 68 8.63 -20.73 19.54
CA LYS A 68 7.24 -20.22 19.54
C LYS A 68 7.04 -19.05 20.51
N LEU A 69 7.64 -19.10 21.70
CA LEU A 69 7.47 -18.06 22.71
C LEU A 69 8.03 -16.71 22.23
N ARG A 70 9.26 -16.71 21.69
CA ARG A 70 9.86 -15.46 21.19
C ARG A 70 9.17 -14.95 19.93
N TYR A 71 8.67 -15.85 19.10
CA TYR A 71 7.84 -15.47 17.96
C TYR A 71 6.58 -14.73 18.41
N LEU A 72 5.81 -15.32 19.34
CA LEU A 72 4.58 -14.71 19.88
C LEU A 72 4.86 -13.39 20.61
N LEU A 73 5.91 -13.33 21.43
CA LEU A 73 6.30 -12.10 22.12
C LEU A 73 6.67 -10.99 21.13
N ARG A 74 7.40 -11.32 20.06
CA ARG A 74 7.77 -10.35 19.03
C ARG A 74 6.54 -9.83 18.28
N ARG A 75 5.62 -10.74 17.91
CA ARG A 75 4.36 -10.39 17.25
C ARG A 75 3.53 -9.44 18.12
N GLU A 76 3.38 -9.77 19.40
CA GLU A 76 2.62 -8.94 20.35
C GLU A 76 3.27 -7.57 20.57
N ALA A 77 4.59 -7.54 20.81
CA ALA A 77 5.33 -6.29 20.96
C ALA A 77 5.25 -5.41 19.69
N HIS A 78 5.27 -6.03 18.50
CA HIS A 78 5.10 -5.32 17.23
C HIS A 78 3.70 -4.72 17.11
N SER A 79 2.66 -5.49 17.43
CA SER A 79 1.26 -5.02 17.42
C SER A 79 1.06 -3.81 18.35
N LEU A 80 1.50 -3.91 19.61
CA LEU A 80 1.39 -2.82 20.59
C LEU A 80 2.16 -1.56 20.13
N PHE A 81 3.34 -1.74 19.54
CA PHE A 81 4.12 -0.64 19.00
C PHE A 81 3.41 0.07 17.84
N LEU A 82 2.77 -0.69 16.95
CA LEU A 82 1.99 -0.12 15.85
C LEU A 82 0.73 0.59 16.34
N GLN A 83 0.03 0.03 17.33
CA GLN A 83 -1.11 0.69 17.98
C GLN A 83 -0.71 2.03 18.60
N GLN A 84 0.39 2.05 19.36
CA GLN A 84 0.92 3.29 19.94
C GLN A 84 1.27 4.32 18.85
N GLN A 85 1.88 3.90 17.74
CA GLN A 85 2.14 4.82 16.63
C GLN A 85 0.86 5.31 15.94
N SER A 86 -0.18 4.49 15.86
CA SER A 86 -1.48 4.88 15.32
C SER A 86 -2.13 5.97 16.17
N GLU A 87 -2.05 5.87 17.50
CA GLU A 87 -2.57 6.89 18.44
C GLU A 87 -1.80 8.22 18.39
N GLU A 88 -0.55 8.19 17.94
CA GLU A 88 0.26 9.40 17.72
C GLU A 88 -0.04 10.12 16.40
N LEU A 89 -0.80 9.52 15.49
CA LEU A 89 -1.26 10.19 14.28
C LEU A 89 -2.26 11.31 14.60
N LEU A 90 -2.38 12.25 13.65
CA LEU A 90 -3.38 13.30 13.73
C LEU A 90 -4.72 12.74 13.27
N ASP A 91 -5.77 12.97 14.05
CA ASP A 91 -7.15 12.69 13.64
C ASP A 91 -7.75 13.85 12.83
N ASN A 92 -8.98 13.68 12.34
CA ASN A 92 -9.66 14.71 11.54
C ASN A 92 -9.85 16.01 12.33
N ASP A 93 -10.12 15.93 13.63
CA ASP A 93 -10.39 17.10 14.46
C ASP A 93 -9.11 17.90 14.69
N GLU A 94 -7.99 17.23 14.96
CA GLU A 94 -6.65 17.83 15.06
C GLU A 94 -6.17 18.44 13.73
N LEU A 95 -6.53 17.81 12.60
CA LEU A 95 -6.27 18.36 11.25
C LEU A 95 -7.12 19.61 10.98
N ASN A 96 -8.41 19.59 11.32
CA ASN A 96 -9.29 20.75 11.21
C ASN A 96 -8.82 21.88 12.12
N GLU A 97 -8.39 21.58 13.35
CA GLU A 97 -7.79 22.56 14.25
C GLU A 97 -6.51 23.16 13.64
N LEU A 98 -5.65 22.33 13.05
CA LEU A 98 -4.45 22.80 12.35
C LEU A 98 -4.79 23.76 11.22
N TRP A 99 -5.80 23.47 10.41
CA TRP A 99 -6.27 24.37 9.34
C TRP A 99 -6.72 25.72 9.91
N ASN A 100 -7.59 25.70 10.94
CA ASN A 100 -8.06 26.91 11.60
C ASN A 100 -6.92 27.74 12.19
N LYS A 101 -5.91 27.08 12.78
CA LYS A 101 -4.72 27.74 13.31
C LYS A 101 -3.85 28.34 12.20
N LEU A 102 -3.70 27.66 11.08
CA LEU A 102 -2.99 28.19 9.92
C LEU A 102 -3.66 29.47 9.40
N GLU A 103 -4.99 29.49 9.29
CA GLU A 103 -5.75 30.68 8.87
C GLU A 103 -5.60 31.86 9.84
N GLN A 104 -5.51 31.61 11.16
CA GLN A 104 -5.30 32.64 12.18
C GLN A 104 -3.91 33.28 12.13
N HIS A 105 -2.93 32.59 11.54
CA HIS A 105 -1.52 33.01 11.49
C HIS A 105 -1.08 33.43 10.08
N VAL A 106 -2.03 33.78 9.19
CA VAL A 106 -1.73 34.29 7.84
C VAL A 106 -1.05 35.67 7.95
N THR A 107 0.11 35.78 7.31
CA THR A 107 0.87 37.03 7.22
C THR A 107 0.27 37.95 6.15
N GLU A 108 0.02 37.41 4.97
CA GLU A 108 -0.45 38.17 3.80
C GLU A 108 -1.43 37.33 2.98
N THR A 109 -2.43 37.99 2.40
CA THR A 109 -3.30 37.36 1.39
C THR A 109 -3.08 38.06 0.06
N THR A 110 -2.69 37.30 -0.97
CA THR A 110 -2.44 37.86 -2.31
C THR A 110 -3.73 38.32 -2.98
N ALA A 111 -3.63 39.11 -4.06
CA ALA A 111 -4.77 39.53 -4.88
C ALA A 111 -5.57 38.35 -5.47
N LYS A 112 -4.94 37.17 -5.60
CA LYS A 112 -5.57 35.92 -6.03
C LYS A 112 -6.20 35.13 -4.87
N LYS A 113 -6.31 35.73 -3.68
CA LYS A 113 -6.79 35.10 -2.44
C LYS A 113 -5.92 33.94 -1.93
N GLN A 114 -4.63 33.91 -2.27
CA GLN A 114 -3.71 32.91 -1.71
C GLN A 114 -3.21 33.41 -0.36
N GLN A 115 -3.41 32.60 0.67
CA GLN A 115 -3.01 32.91 2.04
C GLN A 115 -1.57 32.45 2.28
N LEU A 116 -0.72 33.39 2.68
CA LEU A 116 0.71 33.21 2.85
C LEU A 116 1.12 33.34 4.32
N ILE A 117 2.12 32.57 4.72
CA ILE A 117 2.74 32.66 6.05
C ILE A 117 4.25 32.82 5.89
N ASN A 118 4.81 33.82 6.58
CA ASN A 118 6.26 34.01 6.69
C ASN A 118 6.83 33.13 7.81
N TYR A 119 8.16 33.10 7.95
CA TYR A 119 8.80 32.23 8.95
C TYR A 119 8.52 32.67 10.41
N ASP A 120 8.40 33.97 10.67
CA ASP A 120 8.16 34.48 12.02
C ASP A 120 6.76 34.09 12.53
N ASP A 121 5.74 34.23 11.70
CA ASP A 121 4.37 33.83 12.01
C ASP A 121 4.22 32.31 12.04
N TYR A 122 5.01 31.58 11.23
CA TYR A 122 5.14 30.13 11.34
C TYR A 122 5.70 29.68 12.70
N CYS A 123 6.67 30.42 13.26
CA CYS A 123 7.21 30.14 14.60
C CYS A 123 6.19 30.46 15.72
N LYS A 124 5.37 31.51 15.53
CA LYS A 124 4.24 31.81 16.44
C LYS A 124 3.19 30.69 16.38
N LEU A 125 2.84 30.23 15.19
CA LEU A 125 1.93 29.09 14.97
C LEU A 125 2.43 27.84 15.69
N GLN A 126 3.71 27.48 15.54
CA GLN A 126 4.30 26.32 16.22
C GLN A 126 4.21 26.40 17.75
N SER A 127 4.14 27.61 18.30
CA SER A 127 3.98 27.85 19.74
C SER A 127 2.52 27.75 20.20
N ALA A 128 1.56 27.89 19.28
CA ALA A 128 0.13 27.88 19.53
C ALA A 128 -0.55 26.50 19.30
N ILE A 129 0.09 25.58 18.57
CA ILE A 129 -0.44 24.25 18.25
C ILE A 129 -0.03 23.18 19.28
N GLY A 130 -0.81 22.08 19.33
CA GLY A 130 -0.55 20.93 20.18
C GLY A 130 0.77 20.20 19.88
N LYS A 131 1.27 19.45 20.88
CA LYS A 131 2.54 18.71 20.81
C LYS A 131 2.58 17.69 19.66
N LYS A 132 1.45 17.04 19.33
CA LYS A 132 1.35 16.09 18.20
C LYS A 132 1.55 16.81 16.87
N CYS A 133 0.73 17.81 16.55
CA CYS A 133 0.82 18.61 15.32
C CYS A 133 2.20 19.24 15.13
N ARG A 134 2.83 19.72 16.22
CA ARG A 134 4.16 20.32 16.17
C ARG A 134 5.25 19.38 15.63
N ARG A 135 5.11 18.05 15.72
CA ARG A 135 6.07 17.09 15.14
C ARG A 135 6.08 17.12 13.60
N TYR A 136 4.99 17.56 12.98
CA TYR A 136 4.86 17.67 11.53
C TYR A 136 5.41 19.01 11.02
N LEU A 137 5.12 20.09 11.76
CA LEU A 137 5.52 21.45 11.41
C LEU A 137 6.94 21.71 11.92
N THR A 138 7.96 21.37 11.11
CA THR A 138 9.38 21.60 11.44
C THR A 138 9.97 22.76 10.65
N ALA A 139 11.05 23.38 11.15
CA ALA A 139 11.79 24.39 10.37
C ALA A 139 12.29 23.85 9.03
N ARG A 140 12.64 22.55 8.97
CA ARG A 140 13.02 21.87 7.73
C ARG A 140 11.88 21.80 6.72
N LEU A 141 10.64 21.57 7.18
CA LEU A 141 9.47 21.60 6.31
C LEU A 141 9.29 22.99 5.69
N PHE A 142 9.33 24.05 6.50
CA PHE A 142 9.19 25.41 6.00
C PHE A 142 10.27 25.73 4.94
N ALA A 143 11.53 25.41 5.23
CA ALA A 143 12.62 25.62 4.27
C ALA A 143 12.44 24.84 2.96
N HIS A 144 11.91 23.62 3.03
CA HIS A 144 11.63 22.81 1.84
C HIS A 144 10.47 23.40 1.02
N LEU A 145 9.39 23.85 1.65
CA LEU A 145 8.29 24.49 0.92
C LEU A 145 8.68 25.86 0.38
N LEU A 146 9.59 26.56 1.06
CA LEU A 146 10.12 27.85 0.61
C LEU A 146 10.96 27.71 -0.66
N SER A 147 11.69 26.60 -0.87
CA SER A 147 12.49 26.41 -2.10
C SER A 147 11.62 26.35 -3.35
N ASP A 148 10.40 25.85 -3.20
CA ASP A 148 9.45 25.65 -4.29
C ASP A 148 8.40 26.78 -4.34
N SER A 149 8.45 27.71 -3.38
CA SER A 149 7.49 28.80 -3.27
C SER A 149 7.76 29.89 -4.33
N PRO A 150 6.73 30.35 -5.04
CA PRO A 150 6.85 31.50 -5.94
C PRO A 150 6.91 32.84 -5.17
N TYR A 151 6.73 32.83 -3.84
CA TYR A 151 6.70 34.03 -3.00
C TYR A 151 7.98 34.18 -2.19
N LEU A 152 8.55 35.39 -2.21
CA LEU A 152 9.78 35.67 -1.49
C LEU A 152 9.55 35.62 0.03
N GLY A 153 10.22 34.69 0.71
CA GLY A 153 10.21 34.60 2.18
C GLY A 153 8.92 34.07 2.81
N SER A 154 7.94 33.67 1.99
CA SER A 154 6.63 33.20 2.44
C SER A 154 6.23 31.93 1.71
N VAL A 155 5.39 31.13 2.37
CA VAL A 155 4.87 29.86 1.85
C VAL A 155 3.35 29.89 1.93
N GLU A 156 2.66 29.23 0.99
CA GLU A 156 1.20 29.10 1.06
C GLU A 156 0.80 28.18 2.23
N ILE A 157 -0.18 28.59 3.03
CA ILE A 157 -0.65 27.77 4.16
C ILE A 157 -1.21 26.42 3.69
N ILE A 158 -1.78 26.39 2.48
CA ILE A 158 -2.33 25.17 1.87
C ILE A 158 -1.23 24.16 1.55
N SER A 159 -0.02 24.59 1.18
CA SER A 159 1.10 23.69 0.95
C SER A 159 1.55 23.01 2.25
N ILE A 160 1.54 23.73 3.37
CA ILE A 160 1.85 23.18 4.71
C ILE A 160 0.80 22.16 5.12
N PHE A 161 -0.47 22.50 4.93
CA PHE A 161 -1.59 21.61 5.25
C PHE A 161 -1.55 20.33 4.41
N ASN A 162 -1.43 20.46 3.08
CA ASN A 162 -1.34 19.32 2.15
C ASN A 162 -0.15 18.41 2.45
N PHE A 163 1.00 18.99 2.79
CA PHE A 163 2.16 18.20 3.22
C PHE A 163 1.85 17.39 4.49
N THR A 164 1.22 18.04 5.47
CA THR A 164 0.88 17.39 6.75
C THR A 164 -0.12 16.26 6.53
N MET A 165 -1.19 16.51 5.77
CA MET A 165 -2.18 15.51 5.35
C MET A 165 -1.50 14.32 4.67
N ARG A 166 -0.68 14.57 3.64
CA ARG A 166 0.00 13.49 2.91
C ARG A 166 0.96 12.70 3.79
N LYS A 167 1.64 13.35 4.73
CA LYS A 167 2.53 12.67 5.68
C LYS A 167 1.75 11.80 6.67
N VAL A 168 0.62 12.28 7.20
CA VAL A 168 -0.28 11.51 8.07
C VAL A 168 -0.80 10.29 7.30
N PHE A 169 -1.33 10.49 6.10
CA PHE A 169 -1.84 9.42 5.23
C PHE A 169 -0.77 8.35 4.92
N LEU A 170 0.42 8.73 4.46
CA LEU A 170 1.48 7.77 4.17
C LEU A 170 1.93 6.99 5.42
N THR A 171 1.92 7.64 6.59
CA THR A 171 2.26 6.99 7.86
C THR A 171 1.15 6.02 8.27
N GLN A 172 -0.11 6.39 8.09
CA GLN A 172 -1.27 5.54 8.33
C GLN A 172 -1.25 4.30 7.42
N CYS A 173 -1.03 4.46 6.11
CA CYS A 173 -0.89 3.34 5.19
C CYS A 173 0.28 2.43 5.58
N ARG A 174 1.42 3.02 5.99
CA ARG A 174 2.57 2.25 6.46
C ARG A 174 2.23 1.41 7.69
N ILE A 175 1.56 1.99 8.68
CA ILE A 175 1.13 1.31 9.90
C ILE A 175 0.14 0.19 9.55
N GLY A 176 -0.87 0.48 8.72
CA GLY A 176 -1.86 -0.49 8.25
C GLY A 176 -1.22 -1.70 7.58
N LEU A 177 -0.30 -1.48 6.66
CA LEU A 177 0.46 -2.57 6.02
C LEU A 177 1.35 -3.33 7.00
N SER A 178 1.93 -2.64 7.99
CA SER A 178 2.83 -3.27 8.96
C SER A 178 2.10 -4.23 9.91
N PHE A 179 0.78 -4.11 10.10
CA PHE A 179 0.02 -5.10 10.87
C PHE A 179 0.00 -6.49 10.24
N TYR A 180 0.19 -6.58 8.91
CA TYR A 180 0.25 -7.85 8.16
C TYR A 180 1.69 -8.39 8.05
N ASP A 181 2.68 -7.64 8.52
CA ASP A 181 4.06 -8.09 8.67
C ASP A 181 4.28 -8.60 10.11
N GLU A 182 3.83 -9.83 10.38
CA GLU A 182 3.85 -10.42 11.72
C GLU A 182 5.24 -10.39 12.39
N VAL A 183 6.31 -10.47 11.58
CA VAL A 183 7.70 -10.57 12.05
C VAL A 183 8.40 -9.20 12.07
N GLY A 184 7.80 -8.18 11.45
CA GLY A 184 8.37 -6.83 11.34
C GLY A 184 9.65 -6.80 10.49
N GLN A 185 9.69 -7.53 9.38
CA GLN A 185 10.83 -7.56 8.46
C GLN A 185 10.77 -6.48 7.36
N GLY A 186 9.65 -5.76 7.25
CA GLY A 186 9.41 -4.67 6.31
C GLY A 186 8.91 -5.12 4.94
N TYR A 187 8.42 -6.35 4.80
CA TYR A 187 7.87 -6.89 3.55
C TYR A 187 6.61 -7.71 3.79
N LEU A 188 5.78 -7.81 2.75
CA LEU A 188 4.56 -8.60 2.72
C LEU A 188 4.67 -9.71 1.68
N ARG A 189 4.24 -10.92 2.02
CA ARG A 189 4.07 -12.04 1.09
C ARG A 189 2.69 -11.99 0.46
N GLU A 190 2.43 -12.89 -0.51
CA GLU A 190 1.17 -12.93 -1.24
C GLU A 190 -0.02 -13.11 -0.30
N PHE A 191 0.06 -14.09 0.62
CA PHE A 191 -0.97 -14.32 1.64
C PHE A 191 -1.19 -13.10 2.55
N ASP A 192 -0.11 -12.42 2.96
CA ASP A 192 -0.21 -11.24 3.83
C ASP A 192 -0.92 -10.10 3.08
N MET A 193 -0.66 -9.95 1.78
CA MET A 193 -1.34 -8.99 0.90
C MET A 193 -2.80 -9.35 0.63
N GLU A 194 -3.12 -10.63 0.41
CA GLU A 194 -4.51 -11.09 0.22
C GLU A 194 -5.38 -10.73 1.43
N ASN A 195 -4.89 -10.98 2.65
CA ASN A 195 -5.60 -10.61 3.88
C ASN A 195 -5.77 -9.10 4.00
N TYR A 196 -4.74 -8.32 3.71
CA TYR A 196 -4.84 -6.86 3.71
C TYR A 196 -5.91 -6.34 2.72
N ILE A 197 -5.96 -6.90 1.51
CA ILE A 197 -6.95 -6.50 0.50
C ILE A 197 -8.36 -6.96 0.91
N LEU A 198 -8.51 -8.14 1.52
CA LEU A 198 -9.80 -8.60 2.03
C LEU A 198 -10.35 -7.65 3.11
N ASP A 199 -9.52 -7.28 4.08
CA ASP A 199 -9.94 -6.42 5.19
C ASP A 199 -10.22 -4.98 4.73
N ILE A 200 -9.61 -4.53 3.63
CA ILE A 200 -9.86 -3.17 3.13
C ILE A 200 -11.11 -3.04 2.26
N ILE A 201 -11.53 -4.10 1.56
CA ILE A 201 -12.70 -4.08 0.66
C ILE A 201 -13.96 -3.45 1.30
N PRO A 202 -14.35 -3.79 2.55
CA PRO A 202 -15.51 -3.20 3.21
C PRO A 202 -15.42 -1.67 3.39
N THR A 203 -14.20 -1.13 3.43
CA THR A 203 -13.95 0.32 3.56
C THR A 203 -14.03 1.06 2.21
N LEU A 204 -13.96 0.33 1.09
CA LEU A 204 -13.96 0.90 -0.26
C LEU A 204 -15.40 1.16 -0.72
N LYS A 205 -15.92 2.36 -0.44
CA LYS A 205 -17.30 2.76 -0.76
C LYS A 205 -17.71 2.49 -2.21
N GLN A 206 -16.80 2.73 -3.17
CA GLN A 206 -17.10 2.56 -4.59
C GLN A 206 -17.25 1.09 -5.03
N ILE A 207 -16.82 0.15 -4.17
CA ILE A 207 -16.65 -1.26 -4.49
C ILE A 207 -17.55 -2.15 -3.64
N ARG A 208 -17.61 -1.93 -2.32
CA ARG A 208 -18.31 -2.78 -1.35
C ARG A 208 -19.71 -3.18 -1.82
N ASP A 209 -20.50 -2.21 -2.27
CA ASP A 209 -21.92 -2.44 -2.60
C ASP A 209 -22.13 -3.08 -3.99
N LYS A 210 -21.08 -3.11 -4.83
CA LYS A 210 -21.11 -3.66 -6.19
C LYS A 210 -20.50 -5.06 -6.27
N MET A 211 -19.83 -5.52 -5.22
CA MET A 211 -19.09 -6.76 -5.21
C MET A 211 -20.01 -7.95 -4.94
N GLN A 212 -19.99 -8.94 -5.83
CA GLN A 212 -20.67 -10.22 -5.60
C GLN A 212 -19.77 -11.17 -4.80
N PRO A 213 -20.31 -11.93 -3.83
CA PRO A 213 -19.50 -12.83 -3.00
C PRO A 213 -18.71 -13.89 -3.80
N ALA A 214 -19.28 -14.38 -4.90
CA ALA A 214 -18.59 -15.34 -5.78
C ALA A 214 -17.41 -14.71 -6.53
N PHE A 215 -17.41 -13.39 -6.72
CA PHE A 215 -16.39 -12.66 -7.46
C PHE A 215 -15.26 -12.12 -6.58
N GLU A 216 -15.47 -12.00 -5.26
CA GLU A 216 -14.50 -11.44 -4.31
C GLU A 216 -13.11 -12.06 -4.45
N LYS A 217 -13.01 -13.39 -4.55
CA LYS A 217 -11.73 -14.09 -4.72
C LYS A 217 -10.99 -13.68 -6.00
N PHE A 218 -11.70 -13.48 -7.10
CA PHE A 218 -11.11 -13.03 -8.36
C PHE A 218 -10.68 -11.57 -8.28
N TYR A 219 -11.46 -10.73 -7.61
CA TYR A 219 -11.08 -9.34 -7.36
C TYR A 219 -9.79 -9.27 -6.54
N VAL A 220 -9.75 -9.93 -5.38
CA VAL A 220 -8.56 -9.97 -4.50
C VAL A 220 -7.35 -10.50 -5.27
N CYS A 221 -7.49 -11.62 -5.97
CA CYS A 221 -6.44 -12.19 -6.80
C CYS A 221 -5.92 -11.18 -7.83
N THR A 222 -6.82 -10.47 -8.52
CA THR A 222 -6.47 -9.47 -9.54
C THR A 222 -5.70 -8.30 -8.94
N VAL A 223 -6.16 -7.77 -7.81
CA VAL A 223 -5.51 -6.65 -7.11
C VAL A 223 -4.12 -7.05 -6.62
N VAL A 224 -4.01 -8.18 -5.91
CA VAL A 224 -2.72 -8.69 -5.39
C VAL A 224 -1.74 -8.96 -6.53
N LYS A 225 -2.21 -9.60 -7.60
CA LYS A 225 -1.39 -9.85 -8.79
C LYS A 225 -0.87 -8.56 -9.41
N ARG A 226 -1.69 -7.51 -9.45
CA ARG A 226 -1.26 -6.21 -9.98
C ARG A 226 -0.12 -5.62 -9.14
N PHE A 227 -0.20 -5.68 -7.81
CA PHE A 227 0.91 -5.27 -6.94
C PHE A 227 2.20 -6.08 -7.20
N TYR A 228 2.10 -7.41 -7.26
CA TYR A 228 3.25 -8.28 -7.53
C TYR A 228 3.86 -8.06 -8.91
N PHE A 229 3.03 -7.84 -9.92
CA PHE A 229 3.47 -7.56 -11.27
C PHE A 229 4.37 -6.31 -11.35
N PHE A 230 3.99 -5.23 -10.65
CA PHE A 230 4.74 -3.98 -10.68
C PHE A 230 5.87 -3.88 -9.65
N LEU A 231 5.76 -4.55 -8.49
CA LEU A 231 6.68 -4.34 -7.36
C LEU A 231 7.61 -5.51 -7.08
N ASP A 232 7.34 -6.71 -7.60
CA ASP A 232 8.18 -7.91 -7.43
C ASP A 232 8.79 -8.36 -8.77
N HIS A 233 9.50 -7.45 -9.43
CA HIS A 233 10.13 -7.71 -10.74
C HIS A 233 11.16 -8.86 -10.71
N LEU A 234 11.71 -9.20 -9.53
CA LEU A 234 12.63 -10.32 -9.33
C LEU A 234 11.91 -11.63 -8.93
N ARG A 235 10.58 -11.64 -8.83
CA ARG A 235 9.76 -12.81 -8.44
C ARG A 235 10.23 -13.43 -7.12
N THR A 236 10.56 -12.60 -6.15
CA THR A 236 11.01 -13.02 -4.81
C THR A 236 9.87 -13.52 -3.92
N GLY A 237 8.61 -13.26 -4.31
CA GLY A 237 7.44 -13.53 -3.50
C GLY A 237 7.30 -12.57 -2.31
N ARG A 238 7.97 -11.42 -2.36
CA ARG A 238 8.02 -10.44 -1.28
C ARG A 238 7.99 -9.01 -1.83
N ILE A 239 7.07 -8.20 -1.32
CA ILE A 239 7.00 -6.77 -1.63
C ILE A 239 7.40 -5.97 -0.40
N ARG A 240 8.37 -5.06 -0.54
CA ARG A 240 8.74 -4.16 0.56
C ARG A 240 7.64 -3.12 0.78
N ILE A 241 7.26 -2.88 2.03
CA ILE A 241 6.22 -1.89 2.38
C ILE A 241 6.62 -0.49 1.89
N THR A 242 7.92 -0.17 1.90
CA THR A 242 8.43 1.11 1.40
C THR A 242 8.19 1.29 -0.10
N ASP A 243 8.35 0.22 -0.89
CA ASP A 243 8.19 0.27 -2.34
C ASP A 243 6.71 0.40 -2.70
N MET A 244 5.85 -0.29 -1.93
CA MET A 244 4.41 -0.18 -2.04
C MET A 244 3.91 1.26 -1.81
N LEU A 245 4.41 1.94 -0.77
CA LEU A 245 4.07 3.35 -0.50
C LEU A 245 4.63 4.30 -1.57
N ALA A 246 5.82 4.02 -2.10
CA ALA A 246 6.46 4.86 -3.11
C ALA A 246 5.84 4.71 -4.51
N SER A 247 5.24 3.54 -4.81
CA SER A 247 4.71 3.20 -6.13
C SER A 247 3.49 4.01 -6.57
N GLY A 248 2.74 4.58 -5.62
CA GLY A 248 1.47 5.24 -5.91
C GLY A 248 0.26 4.31 -6.03
N LEU A 249 0.46 3.00 -6.23
CA LEU A 249 -0.62 2.00 -6.34
C LEU A 249 -1.52 1.98 -5.10
N ILE A 250 -0.94 2.15 -3.92
CA ILE A 250 -1.75 2.26 -2.69
C ILE A 250 -2.62 3.51 -2.69
N ASN A 251 -2.15 4.63 -3.24
CA ASN A 251 -2.97 5.84 -3.32
C ASN A 251 -4.19 5.58 -4.21
N GLU A 252 -3.98 5.00 -5.40
CA GLU A 252 -5.07 4.60 -6.29
C GLU A 252 -6.05 3.64 -5.60
N LEU A 253 -5.56 2.65 -4.85
CA LEU A 253 -6.45 1.76 -4.11
C LEU A 253 -7.26 2.51 -3.02
N MET A 254 -6.62 3.42 -2.28
CA MET A 254 -7.28 4.20 -1.22
C MET A 254 -8.27 5.23 -1.76
N GLU A 255 -8.07 5.77 -2.96
CA GLU A 255 -9.00 6.71 -3.62
C GLU A 255 -10.41 6.12 -3.79
N LEU A 256 -10.54 4.78 -3.84
CA LEU A 256 -11.83 4.08 -3.93
C LEU A 256 -12.67 4.17 -2.64
N ARG A 257 -12.11 4.70 -1.55
CA ARG A 257 -12.84 5.03 -0.33
C ARG A 257 -13.68 6.29 -0.45
N ASP A 258 -13.30 7.18 -1.37
CA ASP A 258 -13.99 8.45 -1.55
C ASP A 258 -15.29 8.27 -2.31
N GLU A 259 -16.21 9.23 -2.17
CA GLU A 259 -17.44 9.24 -2.96
C GLU A 259 -17.10 9.32 -4.46
N PRO A 260 -17.86 8.63 -5.33
CA PRO A 260 -17.61 8.65 -6.76
C PRO A 260 -17.72 10.09 -7.28
N THR A 261 -16.59 10.68 -7.67
CA THR A 261 -16.58 12.04 -8.21
C THR A 261 -17.35 12.06 -9.53
N THR A 262 -18.41 12.85 -9.61
CA THR A 262 -19.32 12.97 -10.77
C THR A 262 -18.66 13.67 -11.98
N THR A 263 -17.39 14.06 -11.87
CA THR A 263 -16.61 14.61 -12.98
C THR A 263 -16.18 13.51 -13.93
N GLU A 264 -17.10 13.09 -14.80
CA GLU A 264 -16.88 12.39 -16.07
C GLU A 264 -16.12 13.25 -17.10
N SER A 265 -15.19 14.11 -16.65
CA SER A 265 -14.40 15.04 -17.47
C SER A 265 -12.90 14.77 -17.42
N SER A 266 -12.46 13.76 -16.68
CA SER A 266 -11.12 13.20 -16.77
C SER A 266 -11.06 12.27 -17.98
N GLN A 267 -10.05 12.45 -18.83
CA GLN A 267 -9.79 11.69 -20.05
C GLN A 267 -10.08 10.18 -19.89
N PRO A 268 -10.62 9.48 -20.92
CA PRO A 268 -10.88 8.02 -20.91
C PRO A 268 -9.63 7.13 -20.73
N SER A 269 -8.46 7.72 -20.48
CA SER A 269 -7.16 7.08 -20.27
C SER A 269 -6.72 7.00 -18.80
N GLN A 270 -7.52 7.50 -17.85
CA GLN A 270 -7.16 7.53 -16.42
C GLN A 270 -8.28 7.02 -15.50
N SER A 271 -8.91 5.91 -15.87
CA SER A 271 -9.75 5.17 -14.91
C SER A 271 -8.86 4.42 -13.92
N ASN A 272 -9.17 4.53 -12.63
CA ASN A 272 -8.50 3.80 -11.57
C ASN A 272 -8.46 2.29 -11.86
N CYS A 273 -7.27 1.70 -11.86
CA CYS A 273 -7.05 0.31 -12.27
C CYS A 273 -7.56 -0.73 -11.25
N PHE A 274 -7.88 -0.29 -10.04
CA PHE A 274 -8.50 -1.09 -8.98
C PHE A 274 -10.03 -0.96 -8.96
N SER A 275 -10.61 -0.11 -9.81
CA SER A 275 -12.07 0.02 -9.88
C SER A 275 -12.76 -1.28 -10.30
N MET A 276 -13.99 -1.49 -9.82
CA MET A 276 -14.79 -2.66 -10.22
C MET A 276 -14.92 -2.80 -11.74
N THR A 277 -15.08 -1.69 -12.46
CA THR A 277 -15.17 -1.69 -13.92
C THR A 277 -13.88 -2.18 -14.58
N ALA A 278 -12.72 -1.73 -14.11
CA ALA A 278 -11.43 -2.16 -14.64
C ALA A 278 -11.18 -3.66 -14.37
N VAL A 279 -11.43 -4.11 -13.15
CA VAL A 279 -11.22 -5.52 -12.77
C VAL A 279 -12.21 -6.45 -13.50
N LEU A 280 -13.48 -6.04 -13.64
CA LEU A 280 -14.46 -6.79 -14.43
C LEU A 280 -14.14 -6.81 -15.93
N ALA A 281 -13.49 -5.79 -16.48
CA ALA A 281 -13.08 -5.80 -17.89
C ALA A 281 -12.01 -6.88 -18.15
N VAL A 282 -11.03 -6.99 -17.25
CA VAL A 282 -9.99 -8.03 -17.34
C VAL A 282 -10.60 -9.42 -17.13
N TYR A 283 -11.44 -9.59 -16.12
CA TYR A 283 -12.12 -10.86 -15.85
C TYR A 283 -13.10 -11.25 -16.96
N GLY A 284 -13.87 -10.29 -17.50
CA GLY A 284 -14.75 -10.52 -18.63
C GLY A 284 -14.00 -10.92 -19.89
N SER A 285 -12.81 -10.36 -20.11
CA SER A 285 -11.93 -10.79 -21.20
C SER A 285 -11.50 -12.25 -21.03
N TYR A 286 -11.14 -12.67 -19.81
CA TYR A 286 -10.84 -14.07 -19.50
C TYR A 286 -12.01 -15.00 -19.83
N LEU A 287 -13.20 -14.68 -19.31
CA LEU A 287 -14.41 -15.49 -19.54
C LEU A 287 -14.83 -15.54 -21.01
N SER A 288 -14.54 -14.51 -21.80
CA SER A 288 -14.85 -14.50 -23.23
C SER A 288 -13.92 -15.40 -24.05
N LEU A 289 -12.75 -15.71 -23.51
CA LEU A 289 -11.76 -16.59 -24.15
C LEU A 289 -11.97 -18.06 -23.76
N ASP A 290 -12.40 -18.33 -22.52
CA ASP A 290 -12.70 -19.68 -22.02
C ASP A 290 -14.02 -20.20 -22.64
N LEU A 291 -13.92 -20.84 -23.81
CA LEU A 291 -15.07 -21.25 -24.62
C LEU A 291 -15.69 -22.54 -24.11
N ASP A 292 -14.88 -23.43 -23.53
CA ASP A 292 -15.34 -24.69 -22.97
C ASP A 292 -15.75 -24.58 -21.49
N HIS A 293 -15.52 -23.42 -20.88
CA HIS A 293 -15.85 -23.08 -19.50
C HIS A 293 -15.19 -24.02 -18.49
N ASN A 294 -14.00 -24.52 -18.84
CA ASN A 294 -13.23 -25.41 -17.97
C ASN A 294 -12.42 -24.63 -16.92
N GLY A 295 -12.36 -23.30 -17.02
CA GLY A 295 -11.66 -22.42 -16.09
C GLY A 295 -10.16 -22.32 -16.35
N LEU A 296 -9.68 -22.77 -17.51
CA LEU A 296 -8.32 -22.67 -18.04
C LEU A 296 -8.39 -22.15 -19.48
N LEU A 297 -7.28 -21.64 -20.01
CA LEU A 297 -7.18 -21.14 -21.37
C LEU A 297 -6.17 -21.94 -22.17
N SER A 298 -6.65 -22.58 -23.23
CA SER A 298 -5.80 -23.20 -24.25
C SER A 298 -5.12 -22.13 -25.11
N LYS A 299 -4.07 -22.53 -25.84
CA LYS A 299 -3.38 -21.65 -26.80
C LYS A 299 -4.32 -21.13 -27.90
N GLN A 300 -5.30 -21.94 -28.31
CA GLN A 300 -6.25 -21.57 -29.36
C GLN A 300 -7.23 -20.50 -28.86
N GLU A 301 -7.67 -20.61 -27.62
CA GLU A 301 -8.53 -19.62 -26.97
C GLU A 301 -7.79 -18.31 -26.76
N LEU A 302 -6.56 -18.34 -26.22
CA LEU A 302 -5.77 -17.12 -26.00
C LEU A 302 -5.45 -16.38 -27.31
N ALA A 303 -5.41 -17.08 -28.45
CA ALA A 303 -5.23 -16.45 -29.75
C ALA A 303 -6.34 -15.44 -30.10
N GLY A 304 -7.53 -15.58 -29.50
CA GLY A 304 -8.64 -14.64 -29.62
C GLY A 304 -8.49 -13.36 -28.79
N TYR A 305 -7.45 -13.23 -27.96
CA TYR A 305 -7.30 -12.07 -27.07
C TYR A 305 -7.19 -10.75 -27.84
N GLY A 306 -7.96 -9.74 -27.42
CA GLY A 306 -7.99 -8.41 -28.04
C GLY A 306 -8.55 -8.46 -29.46
N SER A 307 -7.75 -8.10 -30.46
CA SER A 307 -8.12 -8.14 -31.88
C SER A 307 -7.73 -9.45 -32.58
N GLY A 308 -7.24 -10.46 -31.85
CA GLY A 308 -6.77 -11.72 -32.41
C GLY A 308 -5.52 -11.59 -33.30
N THR A 309 -4.71 -10.55 -33.09
CA THR A 309 -3.52 -10.23 -33.91
C THR A 309 -2.23 -10.83 -33.35
N LEU A 310 -2.31 -11.57 -32.25
CA LEU A 310 -1.15 -12.24 -31.65
C LEU A 310 -0.69 -13.38 -32.55
N THR A 311 0.60 -13.40 -32.90
CA THR A 311 1.15 -14.43 -33.78
C THR A 311 1.25 -15.76 -33.06
N SER A 312 1.16 -16.87 -33.81
CA SER A 312 1.31 -18.21 -33.25
C SER A 312 2.65 -18.40 -32.52
N ILE A 313 3.74 -17.83 -33.07
CA ILE A 313 5.09 -17.85 -32.49
C ILE A 313 5.11 -17.12 -31.14
N PHE A 314 4.47 -15.96 -31.04
CA PHE A 314 4.37 -15.24 -29.78
C PHE A 314 3.63 -16.05 -28.72
N LEU A 315 2.51 -16.66 -29.10
CA LEU A 315 1.73 -17.53 -28.21
C LEU A 315 2.52 -18.77 -27.78
N ASP A 316 3.31 -19.37 -28.68
CA ASP A 316 4.22 -20.47 -28.30
C ASP A 316 5.17 -20.03 -27.19
N ARG A 317 5.80 -18.86 -27.33
CA ARG A 317 6.71 -18.32 -26.31
C ARG A 317 6.01 -18.01 -24.99
N VAL A 318 4.79 -17.49 -25.03
CA VAL A 318 4.01 -17.24 -23.82
C VAL A 318 3.76 -18.55 -23.08
N PHE A 319 3.30 -19.61 -23.76
CA PHE A 319 3.02 -20.90 -23.12
C PHE A 319 4.29 -21.68 -22.72
N GLU A 320 5.44 -21.40 -23.32
CA GLU A 320 6.75 -21.94 -22.89
C GLU A 320 7.24 -21.28 -21.58
N GLU A 321 7.01 -19.98 -21.41
CA GLU A 321 7.55 -19.19 -20.28
C GLU A 321 6.58 -19.08 -19.09
N CYS A 322 5.28 -19.19 -19.34
CA CYS A 322 4.24 -19.11 -18.31
C CYS A 322 4.01 -20.46 -17.62
N HIS A 323 3.44 -20.41 -16.41
CA HIS A 323 3.03 -21.63 -15.73
C HIS A 323 1.76 -22.16 -16.38
N THR A 324 1.83 -23.34 -16.99
CA THR A 324 0.70 -24.00 -17.65
C THR A 324 0.42 -25.36 -17.04
N TYR A 325 -0.84 -25.75 -16.94
CA TYR A 325 -1.29 -27.08 -16.55
C TYR A 325 -1.74 -27.82 -17.81
N ASP A 326 -1.01 -28.87 -18.19
CA ASP A 326 -1.28 -29.66 -19.41
C ASP A 326 -1.40 -28.82 -20.70
N GLY A 327 -0.67 -27.69 -20.78
CA GLY A 327 -0.70 -26.78 -21.92
C GLY A 327 -1.81 -25.74 -21.88
N GLU A 328 -2.49 -25.60 -20.74
CA GLU A 328 -3.53 -24.59 -20.51
C GLU A 328 -3.14 -23.64 -19.37
N MET A 329 -3.60 -22.40 -19.45
CA MET A 329 -3.22 -21.31 -18.55
C MET A 329 -4.37 -20.96 -17.60
N ASP A 330 -4.09 -20.84 -16.31
CA ASP A 330 -5.09 -20.42 -15.33
C ASP A 330 -5.30 -18.90 -15.29
N TYR A 331 -6.35 -18.45 -14.60
CA TYR A 331 -6.65 -17.02 -14.43
C TYR A 331 -5.47 -16.24 -13.85
N LYS A 332 -4.77 -16.81 -12.86
CA LYS A 332 -3.65 -16.18 -12.17
C LYS A 332 -2.49 -15.88 -13.12
N THR A 333 -2.23 -16.78 -14.06
CA THR A 333 -1.19 -16.63 -15.08
C THR A 333 -1.66 -15.75 -16.23
N PHE A 334 -2.94 -15.82 -16.60
CA PHE A 334 -3.55 -14.90 -17.58
C PHE A 334 -3.42 -13.44 -17.15
N LEU A 335 -3.53 -13.13 -15.85
CA LEU A 335 -3.35 -11.78 -15.34
C LEU A 335 -1.96 -11.22 -15.63
N ASP A 336 -0.91 -12.02 -15.42
CA ASP A 336 0.48 -11.60 -15.71
C ASP A 336 0.64 -11.29 -17.21
N PHE A 337 0.00 -12.08 -18.07
CA PHE A 337 -0.06 -11.84 -19.51
C PHE A 337 -0.82 -10.56 -19.86
N ALA A 338 -2.05 -10.40 -19.35
CA ALA A 338 -2.89 -9.24 -19.62
C ALA A 338 -2.21 -7.94 -19.18
N PHE A 339 -1.64 -7.91 -17.98
CA PHE A 339 -0.93 -6.73 -17.46
C PHE A 339 0.32 -6.40 -18.28
N ALA A 340 1.07 -7.42 -18.74
CA ALA A 340 2.20 -7.21 -19.64
C ALA A 340 1.77 -6.59 -20.99
N LEU A 341 0.63 -7.02 -21.54
CA LEU A 341 0.12 -6.49 -22.80
C LEU A 341 -0.50 -5.08 -22.67
N GLU A 342 -1.12 -4.76 -21.53
CA GLU A 342 -1.61 -3.41 -21.23
C GLU A 342 -0.46 -2.41 -21.06
N ASN A 343 0.66 -2.85 -20.47
CA ASN A 343 1.77 -1.98 -20.06
C ASN A 343 3.02 -2.07 -20.95
N ARG A 344 2.89 -2.54 -22.20
CA ARG A 344 4.00 -2.74 -23.15
C ARG A 344 4.94 -1.52 -23.25
N GLN A 345 4.39 -0.30 -23.26
CA GLN A 345 5.20 0.93 -23.37
C GLN A 345 5.95 1.31 -22.09
N VAL A 346 5.42 0.95 -20.92
CA VAL A 346 6.02 1.24 -19.61
C VAL A 346 7.14 0.26 -19.31
N LEU A 347 6.95 -1.02 -19.64
CA LEU A 347 7.94 -2.09 -19.47
C LEU A 347 9.17 -1.90 -20.36
N LEU A 348 9.01 -1.31 -21.55
CA LEU A 348 10.13 -0.94 -22.42
C LEU A 348 11.05 0.12 -21.81
N ARG A 349 10.55 0.99 -20.91
CA ARG A 349 11.37 2.01 -20.23
C ARG A 349 12.15 1.47 -19.04
N GLN A 350 11.57 0.57 -18.25
CA GLN A 350 12.26 -0.04 -17.10
C GLN A 350 13.44 -0.93 -17.52
N CYS A 351 13.37 -1.56 -18.70
CA CYS A 351 14.47 -2.39 -19.22
C CYS A 351 15.71 -1.60 -19.65
N THR A 352 15.61 -0.27 -19.81
CA THR A 352 16.80 0.55 -20.11
C THR A 352 17.64 0.90 -18.88
N ILE A 353 17.13 0.68 -17.65
CA ILE A 353 17.80 1.08 -16.41
C ILE A 353 18.35 -0.12 -15.62
N SER A 354 17.76 -1.31 -15.76
CA SER A 354 18.31 -2.55 -15.20
C SER A 354 18.65 -3.53 -16.31
N SER A 355 19.93 -3.76 -16.56
CA SER A 355 20.46 -4.76 -17.51
C SER A 355 20.19 -6.22 -17.13
N GLU A 356 19.27 -6.49 -16.19
CA GLU A 356 18.96 -7.82 -15.67
C GLU A 356 17.44 -8.06 -15.48
N CYS A 357 16.59 -7.34 -16.22
CA CYS A 357 15.17 -7.73 -16.32
C CYS A 357 14.99 -8.72 -17.48
N TRP A 358 15.22 -10.00 -17.18
CA TRP A 358 15.21 -11.11 -18.16
C TRP A 358 13.85 -11.37 -18.79
N THR A 359 12.75 -10.87 -18.21
CA THR A 359 11.38 -11.13 -18.70
C THR A 359 10.96 -10.28 -19.89
N CYS A 360 11.60 -9.13 -20.13
CA CYS A 360 11.17 -8.23 -21.23
C CYS A 360 12.10 -8.26 -22.45
N SER A 361 13.31 -8.82 -22.32
CA SER A 361 14.29 -8.84 -23.41
C SER A 361 13.88 -9.79 -24.54
N THR A 362 12.97 -10.74 -24.28
CA THR A 362 12.53 -11.76 -25.24
C THR A 362 11.21 -11.41 -25.94
N LEU A 363 10.53 -10.32 -25.54
CA LEU A 363 9.23 -9.90 -26.09
C LEU A 363 9.35 -8.75 -27.12
N ALA A 364 10.57 -8.28 -27.40
CA ALA A 364 10.84 -7.14 -28.29
C ALA A 364 11.49 -7.50 -29.64
N THR A 365 11.45 -8.77 -30.03
CA THR A 365 11.78 -9.29 -31.37
C THR A 365 10.78 -10.33 -31.76
#